data_AF-A0A2V2Q623-F1
#
_entry.id   AF-A0A2V2Q623-F1
#
_cell.length_a   1.000
_cell.length_b   1.000
_cell.length_c   1.000
_cell.angle_alpha   90.00
_cell.angle_beta   90.00
_cell.angle_gamma   90.00
#
_symmetry.space_group_name_H-M   'P 1'
#
loop_
_entity.id
_entity.type
_entity.pdbx_description
1 polymer ?
#
loop_
_entity_poly.entity_id
_entity_poly.type
_entity_poly.pdbx_seq_one_letter_code
_entity_poly.pdbx_strand_id
1 'polypeptide(L)'
;PEAAGARESAVLYAGLATAYDLAGEELRRGGTPRPGAALDGFVDAYASTYGIRDTPAFRRRLAGQLAADPRIDRYWELTAEVTGAPDGSVEPTPGSAHDWLLEALGAQVPAGSGEPAVPGAR
;
A
#
# COMPACT_ATOMS: atom_id res chain seq x y z
N PRO A 1 -6.88 25.51 1.98
CA PRO A 1 -6.96 24.15 2.58
C PRO A 1 -6.66 23.05 1.54
N GLU A 2 -7.13 23.20 0.31
CA GLU A 2 -6.92 22.23 -0.81
C GLU A 2 -5.44 22.03 -1.17
N ALA A 3 -4.65 23.11 -1.21
CA ALA A 3 -3.22 23.07 -1.51
C ALA A 3 -2.37 22.32 -0.47
N ALA A 4 -2.84 22.23 0.78
CA ALA A 4 -2.16 21.46 1.82
C ALA A 4 -2.30 19.95 1.58
N GLY A 5 -3.50 19.49 1.23
CA GLY A 5 -3.76 18.10 0.89
C GLY A 5 -3.01 17.65 -0.37
N ALA A 6 -2.98 18.49 -1.42
CA ALA A 6 -2.22 18.17 -2.63
C ALA A 6 -0.71 18.02 -2.37
N ARG A 7 -0.14 18.84 -1.49
CA ARG A 7 1.27 18.75 -1.10
C ARG A 7 1.56 17.50 -0.27
N GLU A 8 0.67 17.16 0.66
CA GLU A 8 0.76 15.95 1.47
C GLU A 8 0.73 14.69 0.59
N SER A 9 -0.20 14.65 -0.38
CA SER A 9 -0.24 13.57 -1.37
C SER A 9 1.04 13.51 -2.23
N ALA A 10 1.57 14.64 -2.67
CA ALA A 10 2.80 14.66 -3.46
C ALA A 10 4.02 14.15 -2.66
N VAL A 11 4.13 14.52 -1.39
CA VAL A 11 5.20 14.03 -0.49
C VAL A 11 5.05 12.53 -0.24
N LEU A 12 3.83 12.06 0.00
CA LEU A 12 3.54 10.64 0.15
C LEU A 12 3.97 9.87 -1.11
N TYR A 13 3.51 10.28 -2.30
CA TYR A 13 3.84 9.58 -3.54
C TYR A 13 5.33 9.67 -3.91
N ALA A 14 6.01 10.78 -3.60
CA ALA A 14 7.46 10.87 -3.74
C ALA A 14 8.19 9.88 -2.81
N GLY A 15 7.71 9.70 -1.58
CA GLY A 15 8.24 8.70 -0.65
C GLY A 15 7.96 7.27 -1.09
N LEU A 16 6.83 7.03 -1.76
CA LEU A 16 6.44 5.72 -2.26
C LEU A 16 7.18 5.29 -3.53
N ALA A 17 7.77 6.23 -4.29
CA ALA A 17 8.46 5.92 -5.55
C ALA A 17 9.54 4.84 -5.37
N THR A 18 10.39 4.96 -4.34
CA THR A 18 11.42 3.95 -4.04
C THR A 18 10.82 2.61 -3.63
N ALA A 19 9.72 2.61 -2.87
CA ALA A 19 9.03 1.37 -2.50
C ALA A 19 8.43 0.66 -3.72
N TYR A 20 7.86 1.42 -4.65
CA TYR A 20 7.32 0.89 -5.91
C TYR A 20 8.40 0.36 -6.85
N ASP A 21 9.55 1.02 -6.95
CA ASP A 21 10.67 0.52 -7.75
C ASP A 21 11.14 -0.85 -7.25
N LEU A 22 11.29 -1.00 -5.92
CA LEU A 22 11.68 -2.26 -5.29
C LEU A 22 10.62 -3.35 -5.48
N ALA A 23 9.34 -3.02 -5.29
CA ALA A 23 8.23 -3.95 -5.52
C ALA A 23 8.14 -4.36 -7.00
N GLY A 24 8.35 -3.42 -7.92
CA GLY A 24 8.39 -3.66 -9.36
C GLY A 24 9.55 -4.57 -9.78
N GLU A 25 10.70 -4.48 -9.11
CA GLU A 25 11.81 -5.43 -9.30
C GLU A 25 11.44 -6.85 -8.87
N GLU A 26 10.80 -7.01 -7.70
CA GLU A 26 10.33 -8.31 -7.23
C GLU A 26 9.22 -8.89 -8.12
N LEU A 27 8.30 -8.04 -8.61
CA LEU A 27 7.26 -8.43 -9.58
C LEU A 27 7.88 -8.92 -10.90
N ARG A 28 8.88 -8.23 -11.45
CA ARG A 28 9.58 -8.69 -12.67
C ARG A 28 10.28 -10.04 -12.47
N ARG A 29 10.69 -10.34 -11.24
CA ARG A 29 11.27 -11.64 -10.87
C ARG A 29 10.24 -12.75 -10.64
N GLY A 30 8.94 -12.44 -10.71
CA GLY A 30 7.87 -13.37 -10.36
C GLY A 30 7.79 -13.65 -8.85
N GLY A 31 8.29 -12.74 -8.03
CA GLY A 31 8.28 -12.85 -6.57
C GLY A 31 6.88 -12.67 -5.99
N THR A 32 6.51 -13.53 -5.05
CA THR A 32 5.26 -13.39 -4.29
C THR A 32 5.36 -12.27 -3.25
N PRO A 33 4.26 -11.57 -2.95
CA PRO A 33 4.18 -10.59 -1.87
C PRO A 33 4.77 -11.08 -0.56
N ARG A 34 5.74 -10.33 -0.03
CA ARG A 34 6.49 -10.73 1.17
C ARG A 34 7.00 -9.53 1.97
N PRO A 35 7.25 -9.71 3.28
CA PRO A 35 7.99 -8.72 4.06
C PRO A 35 9.37 -8.44 3.46
N GLY A 36 9.82 -7.19 3.52
CA GLY A 36 11.11 -6.75 3.02
C GLY A 36 11.19 -5.23 2.83
N ALA A 37 12.31 -4.77 2.26
CA ALA A 37 12.62 -3.34 2.12
C ALA A 37 11.56 -2.54 1.36
N ALA A 38 10.93 -3.13 0.33
CA ALA A 38 9.83 -2.48 -0.41
C ALA A 38 8.65 -2.16 0.53
N LEU A 39 8.26 -3.12 1.36
CA LEU A 39 7.16 -2.98 2.30
C LEU A 39 7.50 -2.07 3.48
N ASP A 40 8.73 -2.14 3.97
CA ASP A 40 9.18 -1.25 5.05
C ASP A 40 9.23 0.21 4.57
N GLY A 41 9.71 0.46 3.34
CA GLY A 41 9.68 1.80 2.73
C GLY A 41 8.25 2.31 2.49
N PHE A 42 7.35 1.43 2.04
CA PHE A 42 5.93 1.75 1.89
C PHE A 42 5.31 2.21 3.22
N VAL A 43 5.49 1.42 4.28
CA VAL A 43 4.95 1.74 5.61
C VAL A 43 5.60 3.00 6.19
N ASP A 44 6.91 3.19 6.01
CA ASP A 44 7.65 4.37 6.48
C ASP A 44 7.17 5.66 5.81
N ALA A 45 6.84 5.63 4.51
CA ALA A 45 6.28 6.78 3.80
C ALA A 45 4.93 7.21 4.39
N TYR A 46 4.03 6.26 4.68
CA TYR A 46 2.76 6.54 5.34
C TYR A 46 2.95 7.00 6.79
N ALA A 47 3.82 6.33 7.55
CA ALA A 47 4.13 6.67 8.93
C ALA A 47 4.66 8.12 9.03
N SER A 48 5.61 8.48 8.18
CA SER A 48 6.21 9.82 8.08
C SER A 48 5.19 10.88 7.69
N THR A 49 4.33 10.59 6.71
CA THR A 49 3.28 11.52 6.25
C THR A 49 2.26 11.80 7.37
N TYR A 50 1.83 10.75 8.09
CA TYR A 50 0.88 10.90 9.20
C TYR A 50 1.54 11.35 10.52
N GLY A 51 2.87 11.46 10.58
CA GLY A 51 3.60 11.77 11.81
C GLY A 51 3.46 10.71 12.90
N ILE A 52 3.22 9.45 12.51
CA ILE A 52 3.02 8.31 13.40
C ILE A 52 4.23 7.37 13.28
N ARG A 53 4.58 6.65 14.36
CA ARG A 53 5.63 5.63 14.29
C ARG A 53 5.13 4.35 13.63
N ASP A 54 5.97 3.73 12.82
CA ASP A 54 5.72 2.37 12.35
C ASP A 54 5.66 1.41 13.55
N THR A 55 4.51 0.74 13.66
CA THR A 55 4.23 -0.27 14.68
C THR A 55 3.35 -1.36 14.08
N PRO A 56 3.34 -2.58 14.64
CA PRO A 56 2.43 -3.62 14.19
C PRO A 56 0.96 -3.19 14.22
N ALA A 57 0.56 -2.37 15.20
CA ALA A 57 -0.80 -1.82 15.28
C ALA A 57 -1.08 -0.82 14.15
N PHE A 58 -0.11 0.03 13.81
CA PHE A 58 -0.20 0.94 12.68
C PHE A 58 -0.32 0.19 11.36
N ARG A 59 0.53 -0.82 11.12
CA ARG A 59 0.48 -1.68 9.92
C ARG A 59 -0.90 -2.33 9.74
N ARG A 60 -1.51 -2.85 10.82
CA ARG A 60 -2.88 -3.40 10.79
C ARG A 60 -3.93 -2.37 10.42
N ARG A 61 -3.86 -1.18 11.03
CA ARG A 61 -4.80 -0.09 10.74
C ARG A 61 -4.65 0.37 9.29
N LEU A 62 -3.42 0.56 8.83
CA LEU A 62 -3.11 0.98 7.46
C LEU A 62 -3.68 0.00 6.45
N ALA A 63 -3.48 -1.32 6.65
CA ALA A 63 -4.04 -2.35 5.78
C ALA A 63 -5.57 -2.23 5.66
N GLY A 64 -6.26 -2.09 6.80
CA GLY A 64 -7.72 -1.94 6.80
C GLY A 64 -8.21 -0.62 6.18
N GLN A 65 -7.45 0.47 6.30
CA GLN A 65 -7.79 1.75 5.69
C GLN A 65 -7.62 1.71 4.16
N LEU A 66 -6.50 1.17 3.68
CA LEU A 66 -6.22 1.08 2.24
C LEU A 66 -7.18 0.12 1.55
N ALA A 67 -7.48 -1.03 2.16
CA ALA A 67 -8.47 -1.98 1.63
C ALA A 67 -9.91 -1.42 1.57
N ALA A 68 -10.20 -0.34 2.32
CA ALA A 68 -11.51 0.29 2.36
C ALA A 68 -11.62 1.56 1.51
N ASP A 69 -10.55 1.97 0.80
CA ASP A 69 -10.55 3.20 0.00
C ASP A 69 -10.56 2.94 -1.52
N PRO A 70 -11.75 2.85 -2.15
CA PRO A 70 -11.87 2.61 -3.58
C PRO A 70 -11.35 3.78 -4.44
N ARG A 71 -11.02 4.93 -3.84
CA ARG A 71 -10.41 6.04 -4.57
C ARG A 71 -8.99 5.73 -5.01
N ILE A 72 -8.27 4.91 -4.23
CA ILE A 72 -6.90 4.51 -4.52
C ILE A 72 -6.89 3.61 -5.75
N ASP A 73 -7.80 2.63 -5.82
CA ASP A 73 -7.98 1.76 -7.00
C ASP A 73 -8.23 2.59 -8.26
N ARG A 74 -9.17 3.56 -8.18
CA ARG A 74 -9.48 4.46 -9.30
C ARG A 74 -8.32 5.37 -9.67
N TYR A 75 -7.55 5.84 -8.68
CA TYR A 75 -6.36 6.64 -8.94
C TYR A 75 -5.30 5.84 -9.69
N TRP A 76 -5.10 4.57 -9.34
CA TRP A 76 -4.16 3.70 -10.03
C TRP A 76 -4.62 3.35 -11.44
N GLU A 77 -5.91 3.13 -11.66
CA GLU A 77 -6.50 2.96 -12.99
C GLU A 77 -6.17 4.16 -13.89
N LEU A 78 -6.47 5.38 -13.43
CA LEU A 78 -6.16 6.60 -14.18
C LEU A 78 -4.66 6.84 -14.36
N THR A 79 -3.84 6.47 -13.37
CA THR A 79 -2.39 6.57 -13.48
C THR A 79 -1.87 5.62 -14.55
N ALA A 80 -2.38 4.38 -14.59
CA ALA A 80 -2.01 3.41 -15.62
C ALA A 80 -2.40 3.86 -17.03
N GLU A 81 -3.54 4.54 -17.20
CA GLU A 81 -3.91 5.16 -18.48
C GLU A 81 -2.88 6.22 -18.94
N VAL A 82 -2.32 7.00 -18.01
CA VAL A 82 -1.34 8.05 -18.31
C VAL A 82 0.08 7.50 -18.49
N THR A 83 0.47 6.50 -17.69
CA THR A 83 1.83 5.94 -17.65
C THR A 83 2.00 4.69 -18.51
N GLY A 84 0.93 4.18 -19.13
CA GLY A 84 0.93 2.94 -19.89
C GLY A 84 2.03 2.88 -20.95
N ALA A 85 2.76 1.76 -20.98
CA ALA A 85 3.81 1.53 -21.96
C ALA A 85 3.21 1.42 -23.37
N PRO A 86 3.65 2.22 -24.36
CA PRO A 86 3.07 2.23 -25.70
C PRO A 86 3.35 0.95 -26.51
N ASP A 87 4.19 0.02 -26.04
CA ASP A 87 4.66 -1.13 -26.83
C ASP A 87 4.11 -2.51 -26.41
N GLY A 88 3.22 -2.58 -25.41
CA GLY A 88 2.64 -3.84 -24.95
C GLY A 88 3.55 -4.69 -24.04
N SER A 89 4.69 -4.17 -23.59
CA SER A 89 5.48 -4.78 -22.53
C SER A 89 4.71 -4.82 -21.22
N VAL A 90 4.67 -6.00 -20.59
CA VAL A 90 4.09 -6.21 -19.25
C VAL A 90 5.11 -5.74 -18.19
N GLU A 91 5.45 -4.46 -18.20
CA GLU A 91 6.22 -3.86 -17.10
C GLU A 91 5.29 -3.65 -15.90
N PRO A 92 5.75 -3.95 -14.67
CA PRO A 92 4.96 -3.68 -13.48
C PRO A 92 4.61 -2.19 -13.40
N THR A 93 3.32 -1.92 -13.32
CA THR A 93 2.82 -0.55 -13.14
C THR A 93 2.94 -0.15 -11.67
N PRO A 94 2.95 1.17 -11.37
CA PRO A 94 2.84 1.65 -9.98
C PRO A 94 1.62 1.06 -9.24
N GLY A 95 0.51 0.83 -9.94
CA GLY A 95 -0.67 0.16 -9.38
C GLY A 95 -0.40 -1.30 -9.01
N SER A 96 0.22 -2.07 -9.92
CA SER A 96 0.58 -3.47 -9.64
C SER A 96 1.58 -3.59 -8.48
N ALA A 97 2.53 -2.65 -8.38
CA ALA A 97 3.44 -2.55 -7.23
C ALA A 97 2.70 -2.21 -5.93
N HIS A 98 1.70 -1.32 -6.00
CA HIS A 98 0.83 -0.99 -4.86
C HIS A 98 0.06 -2.23 -4.37
N ASP A 99 -0.58 -2.97 -5.28
CA ASP A 99 -1.33 -4.19 -4.96
C ASP A 99 -0.43 -5.26 -4.31
N TRP A 100 0.77 -5.46 -4.87
CA TRP A 100 1.77 -6.37 -4.30
C TRP A 100 2.14 -5.99 -2.86
N LEU A 101 2.28 -4.70 -2.58
CA LEU A 101 2.59 -4.20 -1.24
C LEU A 101 1.40 -4.33 -0.28
N LEU A 102 0.16 -4.14 -0.76
CA LEU A 102 -1.04 -4.38 0.03
C LEU A 102 -1.20 -5.84 0.43
N GLU A 103 -0.94 -6.78 -0.49
CA GLU A 103 -0.93 -8.21 -0.19
C GLU A 103 0.16 -8.56 0.83
N ALA A 104 1.37 -8.01 0.67
CA ALA A 104 2.47 -8.23 1.60
C ALA A 104 2.18 -7.64 2.99
N LEU A 105 1.51 -6.49 3.05
CA LEU A 105 1.05 -5.88 4.29
C LEU A 105 -0.04 -6.73 4.94
N GLY A 106 -1.04 -7.17 4.17
CA GLY A 106 -2.12 -8.03 4.61
C GLY A 106 -1.62 -9.36 5.19
N ALA A 107 -0.61 -9.97 4.58
CA ALA A 107 0.02 -11.19 5.08
C ALA A 107 0.71 -11.03 6.45
N GLN A 108 1.12 -9.82 6.82
CA GLN A 108 1.68 -9.52 8.16
C GLN A 108 0.60 -9.27 9.22
N VAL A 109 -0.63 -8.94 8.79
CA VAL A 109 -1.75 -8.76 9.68
C VAL A 109 -2.37 -10.13 9.90
N PRO A 110 -2.24 -10.74 11.09
CA PRO A 110 -3.02 -11.95 11.36
C PRO A 110 -4.49 -11.59 11.12
N ALA A 111 -5.17 -12.38 10.29
CA ALA A 111 -6.62 -12.29 10.14
C ALA A 111 -7.18 -12.31 11.55
N GLY A 112 -7.62 -11.14 12.02
CA GLY A 112 -8.07 -11.02 13.40
C GLY A 112 -9.12 -12.09 13.59
N SER A 113 -8.88 -13.01 14.51
CA SER A 113 -9.93 -13.85 15.07
C SER A 113 -10.99 -12.86 15.55
N GLY A 114 -12.00 -12.65 14.70
CA GLY A 114 -13.29 -12.15 15.10
C GLY A 114 -13.88 -13.23 15.98
N GLU A 115 -13.43 -13.27 17.23
CA GLU A 115 -14.13 -14.00 18.26
C GLU A 115 -15.40 -13.20 18.54
N PRO A 116 -16.61 -13.73 18.26
CA PRO A 116 -17.81 -13.09 18.73
C PRO A 116 -17.73 -13.08 20.25
N ALA A 117 -17.62 -11.89 20.84
CA ALA A 117 -17.88 -11.69 22.24
C ALA A 117 -19.35 -12.07 22.49
N VAL A 118 -19.60 -13.35 22.77
CA VAL A 118 -20.87 -13.82 23.31
C VAL A 118 -20.92 -13.28 24.74
N PRO A 119 -21.83 -12.34 25.06
CA PRO A 119 -21.99 -11.92 26.44
C PRO A 119 -22.64 -13.09 27.18
N GLY A 120 -21.91 -13.67 28.12
CA GLY A 120 -22.50 -14.61 29.08
C GLY A 120 -23.48 -13.89 30.00
N ALA A 121 -24.71 -14.38 30.05
CA ALA A 121 -25.63 -14.22 31.18
C ALA A 121 -26.61 -15.42 31.08
N ARG A 122 -26.34 -16.48 31.85
CA ARG A 122 -27.03 -16.85 33.09
C ARG A 122 -28.42 -17.44 32.85
#